data_AF-A0A8I2AE60-F1
#
_entry.id   AF-A0A8I2AE60-F1
#
_cell.length_a   1.000
_cell.length_b   1.000
_cell.length_c   1.000
_cell.angle_alpha   90.00
_cell.angle_beta   90.00
_cell.angle_gamma   90.00
#
_symmetry.space_group_name_H-M   'P 1'
#
loop_
_entity.id
_entity.type
_entity.pdbx_description
1 polymer ?
#
loop_
_entity_poly.entity_id
_entity_poly.type
_entity_poly.pdbx_seq_one_letter_code
_entity_poly.pdbx_strand_id
1 'polypeptide(L)'
;MNQRIYQYLPQIGLEEAMMIESFTQQLSDDEMRYFAGMYASRRRDPLLILLLALIGFLGINGVHRFVIGQIGMGILYLLTGGLCLIGTIVDLVNHKQLALDYNRKIASEILMMIKPNSTITA
;
A
#
# COMPACT_ATOMS: atom_id res chain seq x y z
N MET A 1 4.01 -15.16 17.16
CA MET A 1 3.60 -14.50 15.91
C MET A 1 2.08 -14.57 15.88
N ASN A 2 1.42 -13.50 16.31
CA ASN A 2 -0.04 -13.45 16.42
C ASN A 2 -0.58 -12.95 15.08
N GLN A 3 -0.81 -13.89 14.17
CA GLN A 3 -1.27 -13.67 12.80
C GLN A 3 -2.75 -13.24 12.69
N ARG A 4 -3.22 -12.40 13.62
CA ARG A 4 -4.62 -11.94 13.70
C ARG A 4 -5.10 -11.25 12.43
N ILE A 5 -4.20 -10.56 11.72
CA ILE A 5 -4.53 -9.87 10.48
C ILE A 5 -5.03 -10.80 9.36
N TYR A 6 -4.56 -12.05 9.31
CA TYR A 6 -4.97 -13.02 8.28
C TYR A 6 -6.45 -13.42 8.40
N GLN A 7 -7.05 -13.27 9.58
CA GLN A 7 -8.49 -13.50 9.77
C GLN A 7 -9.33 -12.46 9.03
N TYR A 8 -8.82 -11.23 8.90
CA TYR A 8 -9.50 -10.13 8.24
C TYR A 8 -9.06 -9.96 6.78
N LEU A 9 -7.81 -10.31 6.47
CA LEU A 9 -7.20 -10.16 5.15
C LEU A 9 -6.52 -11.47 4.74
N PRO A 10 -7.27 -12.47 4.25
CA PRO A 10 -6.73 -13.79 3.96
C PRO A 10 -5.70 -13.79 2.82
N GLN A 11 -5.70 -12.78 1.94
CA GLN A 11 -4.84 -12.68 0.76
C GLN A 11 -3.65 -11.72 0.96
N ILE A 12 -3.28 -11.42 2.21
CA ILE A 12 -2.18 -10.50 2.50
C ILE A 12 -0.81 -11.17 2.34
N GLY A 13 0.16 -10.45 1.78
CA GLY A 13 1.54 -10.93 1.67
C GLY A 13 2.25 -10.98 3.03
N LEU A 14 3.23 -11.87 3.18
CA LEU A 14 3.96 -12.05 4.44
C LEU A 14 4.63 -10.77 4.93
N GLU A 15 5.35 -10.06 4.06
CA GLU A 15 6.03 -8.79 4.41
C GLU A 15 5.06 -7.73 4.91
N GLU A 16 3.90 -7.63 4.26
CA GLU A 16 2.85 -6.68 4.62
C GLU A 16 2.18 -7.07 5.94
N ALA A 17 1.93 -8.36 6.17
CA ALA A 17 1.40 -8.87 7.43
C ALA A 17 2.35 -8.58 8.60
N MET A 18 3.66 -8.81 8.42
CA MET A 18 4.67 -8.50 9.43
C MET A 18 4.75 -6.99 9.71
N MET A 19 4.65 -6.16 8.67
CA MET A 19 4.61 -4.71 8.82
C MET A 19 3.41 -4.26 9.65
N ILE A 20 2.21 -4.77 9.35
CA ILE A 20 1.00 -4.45 10.11
C ILE A 20 1.11 -4.95 11.55
N GLU A 21 1.56 -6.19 11.76
CA GLU A 21 1.72 -6.76 13.11
C GLU A 21 2.63 -5.87 13.97
N SER A 22 3.71 -5.32 13.40
CA SER A 22 4.60 -4.40 14.12
C SER A 22 3.93 -3.10 14.57
N PHE A 23 2.90 -2.64 13.86
CA PHE A 23 2.20 -1.40 14.16
C PHE A 23 0.94 -1.59 15.03
N THR A 24 0.35 -2.79 15.00
CA THR A 24 -0.93 -3.08 15.67
C THR A 24 -0.78 -3.90 16.95
N GLN A 25 0.44 -4.16 17.43
CA GLN A 25 0.69 -4.97 18.64
C GLN A 25 -0.07 -4.52 19.89
N GLN A 26 -0.37 -3.23 19.97
CA GLN A 26 -1.01 -2.60 21.13
C GLN A 26 -2.52 -2.38 20.95
N LEU A 27 -3.10 -2.76 19.80
CA LEU A 27 -4.53 -2.59 19.56
C LEU A 27 -5.34 -3.68 20.27
N SER A 28 -6.45 -3.28 20.87
CA SER A 28 -7.51 -4.19 21.31
C SER A 28 -8.19 -4.90 20.13
N ASP A 29 -8.98 -5.94 20.41
CA ASP A 29 -9.66 -6.73 19.38
C ASP A 29 -10.65 -5.88 18.56
N ASP A 30 -11.32 -4.92 19.19
CA ASP A 30 -12.25 -3.99 18.54
C ASP A 30 -11.51 -2.95 17.68
N GLU A 31 -10.43 -2.37 18.20
CA GLU A 31 -9.57 -1.46 17.44
C GLU A 31 -8.92 -2.16 16.24
N MET A 32 -8.52 -3.43 16.39
CA MET A 32 -7.97 -4.25 15.31
C MET A 32 -9.02 -4.51 14.22
N ARG A 33 -10.27 -4.82 14.60
CA ARG A 33 -11.37 -4.99 13.64
C ARG A 33 -11.63 -3.70 12.87
N TYR A 34 -11.63 -2.56 13.54
CA TYR A 34 -11.79 -1.25 12.91
C TYR A 34 -10.62 -0.91 11.98
N PHE A 35 -9.39 -1.09 12.45
CA PHE A 35 -8.17 -0.93 11.66
C PHE A 35 -8.24 -1.78 10.39
N ALA A 36 -8.55 -3.07 10.52
CA ALA A 36 -8.59 -4.00 9.40
C ALA A 36 -9.65 -3.62 8.36
N GLY A 37 -10.83 -3.16 8.79
CA GLY A 37 -11.88 -2.69 7.88
C GLY A 37 -11.45 -1.46 7.08
N MET A 38 -10.88 -0.45 7.75
CA MET A 38 -10.38 0.75 7.05
C MET A 38 -9.19 0.43 6.15
N TYR A 39 -8.29 -0.43 6.62
CA TYR A 39 -7.11 -0.82 5.87
C TYR A 39 -7.47 -1.61 4.60
N ALA A 40 -8.39 -2.56 4.71
CA ALA A 40 -8.84 -3.39 3.58
C ALA A 40 -9.38 -2.55 2.40
N SER A 41 -10.07 -1.45 2.70
CA SER A 41 -10.67 -0.57 1.67
C SER A 41 -9.67 0.39 1.01
N ARG A 42 -8.55 0.69 1.68
CA ARG A 42 -7.56 1.68 1.22
C ARG A 42 -6.24 1.06 0.75
N ARG A 43 -5.96 -0.20 1.10
CA ARG A 43 -4.76 -0.92 0.63
C ARG A 43 -4.75 -1.03 -0.89
N ARG A 44 -3.55 -1.05 -1.46
CA ARG A 44 -3.32 -1.37 -2.87
C ARG A 44 -2.71 -2.75 -2.98
N ASP A 45 -3.27 -3.55 -3.89
CA ASP A 45 -2.75 -4.86 -4.21
C ASP A 45 -1.47 -4.70 -5.06
N PRO A 46 -0.35 -5.34 -4.68
CA PRO A 46 0.84 -5.42 -5.52
C PRO A 46 0.57 -5.87 -6.95
N LEU A 47 -0.38 -6.79 -7.15
CA LEU A 47 -0.76 -7.27 -8.48
C LEU A 47 -1.42 -6.20 -9.34
N LEU A 48 -2.21 -5.31 -8.74
CA LEU A 48 -2.79 -4.18 -9.47
C LEU A 48 -1.68 -3.25 -9.96
N ILE A 49 -0.71 -2.93 -9.10
CA ILE A 49 0.42 -2.08 -9.48
C ILE A 49 1.24 -2.71 -10.60
N LEU A 50 1.47 -4.03 -10.53
CA LEU A 50 2.12 -4.80 -11.58
C LEU A 50 1.36 -4.72 -12.92
N LEU A 51 0.04 -4.95 -12.91
CA LEU A 51 -0.79 -4.89 -14.11
C LEU A 51 -0.77 -3.50 -14.75
N LEU A 52 -0.87 -2.44 -13.94
CA LEU A 52 -0.80 -1.07 -14.45
C LEU A 52 0.60 -0.74 -15.01
N ALA A 53 1.67 -1.25 -14.40
CA ALA A 53 3.02 -1.09 -14.92
C ALA A 53 3.19 -1.82 -16.27
N LEU A 54 2.61 -3.02 -16.42
CA LEU A 54 2.58 -3.75 -17.69
C LEU A 54 1.80 -3.02 -18.79
N ILE A 55 0.65 -2.44 -18.45
CA ILE A 55 -0.13 -1.61 -19.39
C ILE A 55 0.69 -0.39 -19.83
N GLY A 56 1.58 0.12 -18.97
CA GLY A 56 2.54 1.17 -19.31
C GLY A 56 3.37 0.88 -20.56
N PHE A 57 3.72 -0.39 -20.82
CA PHE A 57 4.45 -0.79 -22.03
C PHE A 57 3.65 -0.60 -23.33
N LEU A 58 2.32 -0.52 -23.27
CA LEU A 58 1.47 -0.26 -24.44
C LEU A 58 1.36 1.24 -24.80
N GLY A 59 2.16 2.10 -24.16
CA GLY A 59 2.26 3.53 -24.48
C GLY A 59 1.64 4.47 -23.44
N ILE A 60 0.98 3.93 -22.41
CA ILE A 60 0.38 4.72 -21.32
C ILE A 60 1.28 4.67 -20.07
N ASN A 61 2.49 5.21 -20.18
CA ASN A 61 3.48 5.16 -19.11
C ASN A 61 3.11 6.07 -17.92
N GLY A 62 3.46 5.63 -16.69
CA GLY A 62 3.38 6.46 -15.49
C GLY A 62 2.05 6.41 -14.72
N VAL A 63 1.00 5.76 -15.24
CA VAL A 63 -0.33 5.66 -14.57
C VAL A 63 -0.24 4.97 -13.21
N HIS A 64 0.55 3.90 -13.11
CA HIS A 64 0.79 3.18 -11.86
C HIS A 64 1.35 4.09 -10.76
N ARG A 65 2.15 5.11 -11.11
CA ARG A 65 2.72 6.06 -10.15
C ARG A 65 1.68 7.04 -9.58
N PHE A 66 0.68 7.40 -10.37
CA PHE A 66 -0.45 8.19 -9.87
C PHE A 66 -1.30 7.39 -8.88
N VAL A 67 -1.49 6.08 -9.12
CA VAL A 67 -2.28 5.21 -8.22
C VAL A 67 -1.66 5.07 -6.83
N ILE A 68 -0.32 5.05 -6.75
CA ILE A 68 0.42 5.03 -5.48
C ILE A 68 0.69 6.44 -4.90
N GLY A 69 0.04 7.48 -5.43
CA GLY A 69 0.16 8.85 -4.93
C GLY A 69 1.50 9.54 -5.20
N GLN A 70 2.36 8.96 -6.05
CA GLN A 70 3.63 9.56 -6.47
C GLN A 70 3.44 10.46 -7.69
N ILE A 71 2.65 11.53 -7.53
CA ILE A 71 2.23 12.43 -8.61
C ILE A 71 3.44 13.02 -9.37
N GLY A 72 4.47 13.47 -8.65
CA GLY A 72 5.68 14.03 -9.27
C GLY A 72 6.40 13.03 -10.18
N MET A 73 6.53 11.78 -9.73
CA MET A 73 7.13 10.71 -10.55
C MET A 73 6.24 10.30 -11.73
N GLY A 74 4.92 10.34 -11.56
CA GLY A 74 3.96 10.12 -12.64
C GLY A 74 4.10 11.16 -13.75
N ILE A 75 4.17 12.45 -13.39
CA ILE A 75 4.40 13.55 -14.34
C ILE A 75 5.75 13.40 -15.04
N LEU A 76 6.81 13.06 -14.29
CA LEU A 76 8.12 12.80 -14.88
C LEU A 76 8.06 11.68 -15.93
N TYR A 77 7.36 10.59 -15.65
CA TYR A 77 7.17 9.49 -16.61
C TYR A 77 6.37 9.94 -17.83
N LEU A 78 5.33 10.78 -17.68
CA LEU A 78 4.58 11.31 -18.82
C LEU A 78 5.43 12.21 -19.72
N LEU A 79 6.22 13.11 -19.12
CA LEU A 79 7.06 14.06 -19.86
C LEU A 79 8.26 13.39 -20.56
N THR A 80 8.68 12.23 -20.09
CA THR A 80 9.85 11.48 -20.59
C THR A 80 9.48 10.22 -21.38
N GLY A 81 8.18 9.92 -21.56
CA GLY A 81 7.72 8.71 -22.22
C GLY A 81 8.02 7.41 -21.46
N GLY A 82 7.98 7.44 -20.12
CA GLY A 82 8.29 6.33 -19.23
C GLY A 82 9.78 6.16 -18.90
N LEU A 83 10.61 7.15 -19.23
CA LEU A 83 12.08 7.13 -19.16
C LEU A 83 12.69 5.92 -19.90
N CYS A 84 12.46 5.85 -21.22
CA CYS A 84 13.01 4.87 -22.16
C CYS A 84 12.76 3.40 -21.80
N LEU A 85 11.57 3.06 -21.24
CA LEU A 85 11.19 1.71 -20.77
C LEU A 85 11.98 1.20 -19.54
N ILE A 86 13.15 1.77 -19.25
CA ILE A 86 13.97 1.41 -18.07
C ILE A 86 13.18 1.69 -16.78
N GLY A 87 12.52 2.84 -16.71
CA GLY A 87 11.67 3.18 -15.57
C GLY A 87 10.56 2.15 -15.33
N THR A 88 9.94 1.65 -16.39
CA THR A 88 8.88 0.64 -16.31
C THR A 88 9.43 -0.75 -15.92
N ILE A 89 10.64 -1.10 -16.37
CA ILE A 89 11.34 -2.34 -15.95
C ILE A 89 11.70 -2.31 -14.45
N VAL A 90 12.22 -1.19 -13.96
CA VAL A 90 12.53 -1.02 -12.54
C VAL A 90 11.26 -1.13 -11.69
N ASP A 91 10.16 -0.55 -12.16
CA ASP A 91 8.87 -0.63 -11.46
C ASP A 91 8.28 -2.04 -11.50
N LEU A 92 8.50 -2.81 -12.56
CA LEU A 92 8.15 -4.24 -12.65
C LEU A 92 8.86 -5.08 -11.58
N VAL A 93 10.15 -4.83 -11.34
CA VAL A 93 10.90 -5.55 -10.29
C VAL A 93 10.47 -5.08 -8.89
N ASN A 94 10.24 -3.78 -8.74
CA ASN A 94 9.96 -3.17 -7.43
C ASN A 94 8.47 -3.02 -7.09
N HIS A 95 7.53 -3.56 -7.88
CA HIS A 95 6.09 -3.38 -7.69
C HIS A 95 5.61 -3.77 -6.28
N LYS A 96 6.17 -4.83 -5.69
CA LYS A 96 5.84 -5.24 -4.32
C LYS A 96 6.26 -4.21 -3.28
N GLN A 97 7.46 -3.65 -3.42
CA GLN A 97 7.96 -2.61 -2.51
C GLN A 97 7.16 -1.31 -2.68
N LEU A 98 6.83 -0.92 -3.92
CA LEU A 98 5.96 0.22 -4.21
C LEU A 98 4.59 0.10 -3.53
N ALA A 99 3.99 -1.10 -3.58
CA ALA A 99 2.74 -1.40 -2.90
C ALA A 99 2.89 -1.33 -1.37
N LEU A 100 3.95 -1.93 -0.84
CA LEU A 100 4.23 -1.99 0.58
C LEU A 100 4.48 -0.59 1.17
N ASP A 101 5.22 0.27 0.48
CA ASP A 101 5.47 1.66 0.88
C ASP A 101 4.18 2.49 0.90
N TYR A 102 3.32 2.31 -0.10
CA TYR A 102 2.00 2.95 -0.12
C TYR A 102 1.14 2.45 1.05
N ASN A 103 1.04 1.13 1.21
CA ASN A 103 0.23 0.51 2.24
C ASN A 103 0.73 0.83 3.66
N ARG A 104 2.04 0.98 3.86
CA ARG A 104 2.64 1.45 5.11
C ARG A 104 2.14 2.85 5.48
N LYS A 105 2.08 3.78 4.52
CA LYS A 105 1.52 5.12 4.76
C LYS A 105 0.06 5.04 5.19
N ILE A 106 -0.75 4.26 4.48
CA ILE A 106 -2.16 4.02 4.83
C ILE A 106 -2.29 3.44 6.24
N ALA A 107 -1.51 2.42 6.60
CA ALA A 107 -1.52 1.85 7.95
C ALA A 107 -1.21 2.91 9.01
N SER A 108 -0.18 3.73 8.77
CA SER A 108 0.20 4.79 9.71
C SER A 108 -0.88 5.85 9.88
N GLU A 109 -1.53 6.28 8.79
CA GLU A 109 -2.64 7.23 8.83
C GLU A 109 -3.82 6.69 9.64
N ILE A 110 -4.20 5.44 9.40
CA ILE A 110 -5.31 4.77 10.11
C ILE A 110 -5.00 4.67 11.61
N LEU A 111 -3.77 4.33 11.98
CA LEU A 111 -3.36 4.24 13.38
C LEU A 111 -3.36 5.60 14.08
N MET A 112 -2.95 6.65 13.37
CA MET A 112 -3.04 8.02 13.87
C MET A 112 -4.50 8.46 14.06
N MET A 113 -5.49 7.82 13.42
CA MET A 113 -6.91 8.10 13.67
C MET A 113 -7.47 7.30 14.85
N ILE A 114 -6.92 6.10 15.12
CA ILE A 114 -7.39 5.23 16.21
C ILE A 114 -6.87 5.69 17.58
N LYS A 115 -5.55 5.94 17.70
CA LYS A 115 -4.90 6.28 18.99
C LYS A 115 -5.43 7.55 19.69
N PRO A 116 -5.79 8.64 19.00
CA PRO A 116 -6.36 9.82 19.64
C PRO A 116 -7.74 9.55 20.25
N ASN A 117 -8.54 8.71 19.59
CA ASN A 117 -9.93 8.44 20.00
C ASN A 117 -10.02 7.49 21.21
N SER A 118 -9.05 6.59 21.39
CA SER A 118 -9.00 5.71 22.56
C SER A 118 -8.46 6.39 23.83
N THR A 119 -7.82 7.57 23.71
CA THR A 119 -7.31 8.33 24.88
C THR A 119 -8.36 9.27 25.48
N ILE A 120 -9.33 9.76 24.69
CA ILE A 120 -10.37 10.70 25.17
C ILE A 120 -11.55 9.98 25.85
N THR A 121 -11.67 8.65 25.67
CA THR A 121 -12.79 7.86 26.18
C THR A 121 -12.46 7.08 27.45
N ALA A 122 -11.30 7.32 28.07
CA ALA A 122 -10.85 6.70 29.32
C ALA A 122 -11.05 7.62 30.53
#